data_AF-A0A6G4ZUP3-F1
#
_entry.id   AF-A0A6G4ZUP3-F1
#
_cell.length_a   1.000
_cell.length_b   1.000
_cell.length_c   1.000
_cell.angle_alpha   90.00
_cell.angle_beta   90.00
_cell.angle_gamma   90.00
#
_symmetry.space_group_name_H-M   'P 1'
#
loop_
_entity.id
_entity.type
_entity.pdbx_description
1 polymer ?
#
loop_
_entity_poly.entity_id
_entity_poly.type
_entity_poly.pdbx_seq_one_letter_code
_entity_poly.pdbx_strand_id
1 'polypeptide(L)'
;YSGLKMPGRLESLLRVKVLETLLFAPAKLGTALGQYSVVGMEGNFAAAKAIVEYQKKLTHTAYFADILLAGTQSPNDAVFKKWQNFLLALEPLAEEKKISPQQVLRLKEMIHVMEEANILSVYMTFFFDHSQSDPLLVLENLLASFPKKDEKVLFEILKQKKAISKENLSGFSHPDTFEKAFESLQNRQKQILREGAFQGLLTRENWNAASSPIRFTALEMMKDFTDTFDLAIKAMKASPDFTEEQKVQLFKRMLISYFSLLQAMTDKVLPPDAFNRIPDQVYAIERILESQSDTDPEQLGPSADFSVAAAAFGSGAMFDIHLPAYLEDVFTLIHQNLLAV
;
A
#
# COMPACT_ATOMS: atom_id res chain seq x y z
N TYR A 1 -31.15 10.52 35.87
CA TYR A 1 -31.01 9.55 34.78
C TYR A 1 -30.04 8.42 35.15
N SER A 2 -30.40 7.64 36.15
CA SER A 2 -29.72 6.42 36.60
C SER A 2 -30.58 5.23 36.18
N GLY A 3 -30.30 4.60 35.04
CA GLY A 3 -31.20 3.54 34.57
C GLY A 3 -30.86 2.80 33.28
N LEU A 4 -29.83 3.19 32.52
CA LEU A 4 -29.39 2.39 31.37
C LEU A 4 -28.33 1.37 31.83
N LYS A 5 -28.80 0.26 32.43
CA LYS A 5 -28.03 -0.99 32.46
C LYS A 5 -27.92 -1.47 31.02
N MET A 6 -26.81 -1.15 30.36
CA MET A 6 -26.51 -1.82 29.10
C MET A 6 -26.36 -3.33 29.37
N PRO A 7 -27.00 -4.19 28.57
CA PRO A 7 -27.15 -5.59 28.92
C PRO A 7 -25.81 -6.31 28.77
N GLY A 8 -25.38 -7.05 29.81
CA GLY A 8 -24.18 -7.90 29.77
C GLY A 8 -24.13 -8.87 28.59
N ARG A 9 -25.26 -9.08 27.89
CA ARG A 9 -25.35 -9.84 26.64
C ARG A 9 -24.50 -9.27 25.49
N LEU A 10 -24.39 -7.95 25.35
CA LEU A 10 -23.65 -7.34 24.23
C LEU A 10 -22.13 -7.52 24.41
N GLU A 11 -21.66 -7.43 25.65
CA GLU A 11 -20.28 -7.72 26.02
C GLU A 11 -19.93 -9.20 25.81
N SER A 12 -20.83 -10.12 26.17
CA SER A 12 -20.66 -11.55 25.89
C SER A 12 -20.62 -11.84 24.38
N LEU A 13 -21.49 -11.23 23.58
CA LEU A 13 -21.51 -11.40 22.13
C LEU A 13 -20.25 -10.87 21.44
N LEU A 14 -19.72 -9.73 21.89
CA LEU A 14 -18.48 -9.19 21.34
C LEU A 14 -17.25 -10.02 21.72
N ARG A 15 -17.22 -10.60 22.93
CA ARG A 15 -16.18 -11.57 23.30
C ARG A 15 -16.24 -12.83 22.43
N VAL A 16 -17.44 -13.32 22.13
CA VAL A 16 -17.64 -14.45 21.22
C VAL A 16 -17.16 -14.08 19.81
N LYS A 17 -17.45 -12.87 19.33
CA LYS A 17 -16.99 -12.37 18.02
C LYS A 17 -15.46 -12.29 17.94
N VAL A 18 -14.79 -11.82 18.99
CA VAL A 18 -13.31 -11.82 19.07
C VAL A 18 -12.77 -13.23 19.00
N LEU A 19 -13.35 -14.17 19.76
CA LEU A 19 -12.97 -15.58 19.70
C LEU A 19 -13.23 -16.19 18.31
N GLU A 20 -14.35 -15.86 17.68
CA GLU A 20 -14.67 -16.27 16.31
C GLU A 20 -13.63 -15.75 15.32
N THR A 21 -13.29 -14.46 15.36
CA THR A 21 -12.23 -13.88 14.53
C THR A 21 -10.89 -14.57 14.78
N LEU A 22 -10.55 -14.89 16.02
CA LEU A 22 -9.28 -15.57 16.34
C LEU A 22 -9.25 -17.03 15.86
N LEU A 23 -10.36 -17.75 15.99
CA LEU A 23 -10.48 -19.16 15.64
C LEU A 23 -10.63 -19.39 14.12
N PHE A 24 -11.22 -18.42 13.42
CA PHE A 24 -11.59 -18.54 12.01
C PHE A 24 -10.90 -17.53 11.08
N ALA A 25 -10.00 -16.68 11.59
CA ALA A 25 -9.19 -15.85 10.71
C ALA A 25 -8.35 -16.74 9.76
N PRO A 26 -8.36 -16.46 8.46
CA PRO A 26 -7.53 -17.19 7.52
C PRO A 26 -6.06 -17.00 7.92
N ALA A 27 -5.33 -18.11 8.05
CA ALA A 27 -3.90 -18.07 8.34
C ALA A 27 -3.21 -17.24 7.25
N LYS A 28 -2.50 -16.17 7.64
CA LYS A 28 -1.59 -15.50 6.70
C LYS A 28 -0.49 -16.49 6.34
N LEU A 29 -0.24 -16.68 5.04
CA LEU A 29 0.80 -17.56 4.51
C LEU A 29 2.10 -17.36 5.30
N GLY A 30 2.62 -18.44 5.89
CA GLY A 30 3.90 -18.44 6.61
C GLY A 30 3.84 -18.19 8.12
N THR A 31 2.66 -17.94 8.72
CA THR A 31 2.52 -17.85 10.19
C THR A 31 1.82 -19.10 10.73
N ALA A 32 2.41 -19.74 11.75
CA ALA A 32 1.73 -20.83 12.46
C ALA A 32 0.44 -20.27 13.08
N LEU A 33 -0.67 -21.00 12.97
CA LEU A 33 -2.02 -20.58 13.43
C LEU A 33 -1.99 -19.99 14.86
N GLY A 34 -1.16 -20.57 15.74
CA GLY A 34 -0.98 -20.12 17.12
C GLY A 34 -0.27 -18.76 17.27
N GLN A 35 0.68 -18.40 16.41
CA GLN A 35 1.38 -17.12 16.48
C GLN A 35 0.49 -15.97 16.00
N TYR A 36 -0.29 -16.18 14.94
CA TYR A 36 -1.24 -15.19 14.45
C TYR A 36 -2.33 -14.88 15.48
N SER A 37 -2.82 -15.91 16.17
CA SER A 37 -3.84 -15.81 17.21
C SER A 37 -3.40 -14.96 18.40
N VAL A 38 -2.14 -15.07 18.82
CA VAL A 38 -1.62 -14.35 20.00
C VAL A 38 -1.24 -12.91 19.65
N VAL A 39 -0.55 -12.68 18.53
CA VAL A 39 -0.09 -11.34 18.12
C VAL A 39 -1.28 -10.42 17.78
N GLY A 40 -2.34 -10.96 17.17
CA GLY A 40 -3.55 -10.17 16.86
C GLY A 40 -4.52 -9.99 18.02
N MET A 41 -4.31 -10.68 19.16
CA MET A 41 -5.29 -10.75 20.23
C MET A 41 -5.55 -9.40 20.89
N GLU A 42 -4.47 -8.67 21.20
CA GLU A 42 -4.55 -7.37 21.86
C GLU A 42 -5.31 -6.36 21.00
N GLY A 43 -4.98 -6.27 19.71
CA GLY A 43 -5.69 -5.41 18.76
C GLY A 43 -7.18 -5.73 18.65
N ASN A 44 -7.52 -7.03 18.56
CA ASN A 44 -8.92 -7.46 18.50
C ASN A 44 -9.71 -7.12 19.78
N PHE A 45 -9.10 -7.28 20.96
CA PHE A 45 -9.73 -6.89 22.22
C PHE A 45 -9.88 -5.37 22.35
N ALA A 46 -8.86 -4.61 21.96
CA ALA A 46 -8.90 -3.15 21.94
C ALA A 46 -10.04 -2.65 21.03
N ALA A 47 -10.16 -3.23 19.84
CA ALA A 47 -11.22 -2.92 18.89
C ALA A 47 -12.62 -3.27 19.43
N ALA A 48 -12.80 -4.46 20.01
CA ALA A 48 -14.06 -4.84 20.64
C ALA A 48 -14.43 -3.92 21.81
N LYS A 49 -13.46 -3.57 22.65
CA LYS A 49 -13.64 -2.60 23.74
C LYS A 49 -14.06 -1.24 23.21
N ALA A 50 -13.40 -0.75 22.14
CA ALA A 50 -13.75 0.52 21.51
C ALA A 50 -15.19 0.55 21.01
N ILE A 51 -15.69 -0.53 20.39
CA ILE A 51 -17.09 -0.67 19.97
C ILE A 51 -18.05 -0.64 21.17
N VAL A 52 -17.75 -1.39 22.24
CA VAL A 52 -18.57 -1.38 23.46
C VAL A 52 -18.65 0.04 24.05
N GLU A 53 -17.51 0.71 24.18
CA GLU A 53 -17.42 2.05 24.73
C GLU A 53 -18.12 3.08 23.85
N TYR A 54 -18.05 2.91 22.52
CA TYR A 54 -18.76 3.74 21.56
C TYR A 54 -20.28 3.58 21.69
N GLN A 55 -20.79 2.35 21.63
CA GLN A 55 -22.21 2.05 21.77
C GLN A 55 -22.77 2.49 23.14
N LYS A 56 -21.95 2.48 24.21
CA LYS A 56 -22.33 2.99 25.56
C LYS A 56 -22.64 4.47 25.60
N LYS A 57 -22.14 5.25 24.64
CA LYS A 57 -22.40 6.69 24.56
C LYS A 57 -23.69 7.01 23.79
N LEU A 58 -24.34 6.02 23.19
CA LEU A 58 -25.51 6.19 22.33
C LEU A 58 -26.77 5.63 22.99
N THR A 59 -27.91 6.26 22.71
CA THR A 59 -29.24 5.81 23.15
C THR A 59 -29.96 4.96 22.10
N HIS A 60 -29.38 4.84 20.91
CA HIS A 60 -29.87 4.06 19.76
C HIS A 60 -28.78 3.12 19.25
N THR A 61 -29.09 2.32 18.23
CA THR A 61 -28.10 1.44 17.58
C THR A 61 -27.07 2.30 16.84
N ALA A 62 -25.79 2.01 16.99
CA ALA A 62 -24.72 2.72 16.28
C ALA A 62 -24.82 2.51 14.76
N TYR A 63 -24.89 3.59 14.00
CA TYR A 63 -24.89 3.57 12.54
C TYR A 63 -23.48 3.40 11.96
N PHE A 64 -22.45 3.87 12.68
CA PHE A 64 -21.06 3.95 12.20
C PHE A 64 -20.08 3.03 12.96
N ALA A 65 -20.56 1.99 13.65
CA ALA A 65 -19.70 1.09 14.43
C ALA A 65 -18.68 0.30 13.58
N ASP A 66 -19.02 -0.05 12.35
CA ASP A 66 -18.12 -0.66 11.36
C ASP A 66 -17.01 0.31 10.94
N ILE A 67 -17.36 1.58 10.72
CA ILE A 67 -16.39 2.63 10.38
C ILE A 67 -15.44 2.94 11.55
N LEU A 68 -15.97 2.91 12.78
CA LEU A 68 -15.13 3.01 13.97
C LEU A 68 -14.12 1.88 14.02
N LEU A 69 -14.57 0.64 13.75
CA LEU A 69 -13.71 -0.55 13.77
C LEU A 69 -12.56 -0.42 12.78
N ALA A 70 -12.85 0.00 11.54
CA ALA A 70 -11.84 0.27 10.52
C ALA A 70 -10.78 1.28 11.02
N GLY A 71 -11.21 2.35 11.70
CA GLY A 71 -10.33 3.38 12.24
C GLY A 71 -9.38 2.92 13.36
N THR A 72 -9.63 1.77 14.00
CA THR A 72 -8.75 1.21 15.05
C THR A 72 -7.37 0.82 14.52
N GLN A 73 -7.20 0.73 13.20
CA GLN A 73 -5.92 0.47 12.53
C GLN A 73 -5.00 1.70 12.49
N SER A 74 -5.48 2.87 12.93
CA SER A 74 -4.65 4.07 13.00
C SER A 74 -3.50 3.89 14.02
N PRO A 75 -2.24 4.16 13.64
CA PRO A 75 -1.09 4.05 14.54
C PRO A 75 -1.04 5.21 15.55
N ASN A 76 -1.95 6.18 15.46
CA ASN A 76 -1.96 7.37 16.28
C ASN A 76 -3.27 7.47 17.08
N ASP A 77 -3.19 7.14 18.37
CA ASP A 77 -4.31 7.19 19.31
C ASP A 77 -5.03 8.54 19.34
N ALA A 78 -4.31 9.65 19.15
CA ALA A 78 -4.93 10.97 19.14
C ALA A 78 -5.79 11.16 17.89
N VAL A 79 -5.32 10.70 16.72
CA VAL A 79 -6.08 10.71 15.46
C VAL A 79 -7.30 9.80 15.58
N PHE A 80 -7.14 8.58 16.12
CA PHE A 80 -8.26 7.68 16.33
C PHE A 80 -9.32 8.25 17.28
N LYS A 81 -8.92 8.90 18.39
CA LYS A 81 -9.86 9.57 19.30
C LYS A 81 -10.64 10.69 18.62
N LYS A 82 -9.99 11.47 17.76
CA LYS A 82 -10.64 12.52 16.97
C LYS A 82 -11.65 11.93 16.00
N TRP A 83 -11.27 10.85 15.31
CA TRP A 83 -12.17 10.10 14.43
C TRP A 83 -13.38 9.55 15.19
N GLN A 84 -13.17 8.91 16.34
CA GLN A 84 -14.24 8.42 17.21
C GLN A 84 -15.21 9.54 17.62
N ASN A 85 -14.69 10.70 18.03
CA ASN A 85 -15.51 11.84 18.43
C ASN A 85 -16.33 12.40 17.26
N PHE A 86 -15.74 12.48 16.08
CA PHE A 86 -16.46 12.85 14.85
C PHE A 86 -17.61 11.89 14.55
N LEU A 87 -17.35 10.56 14.58
CA LEU A 87 -18.40 9.58 14.36
C LEU A 87 -19.50 9.69 15.44
N LEU A 88 -19.16 9.87 16.72
CA LEU A 88 -20.13 10.10 17.79
C LEU A 88 -20.99 11.35 17.54
N ALA A 89 -20.43 12.40 16.94
CA ALA A 89 -21.17 13.61 16.58
C ALA A 89 -22.12 13.39 15.39
N LEU A 90 -21.82 12.44 14.49
CA LEU A 90 -22.69 12.06 13.38
C LEU A 90 -23.87 11.16 13.79
N GLU A 91 -23.71 10.32 14.81
CA GLU A 91 -24.74 9.38 15.28
C GLU A 91 -26.12 10.03 15.52
N PRO A 92 -26.27 11.11 16.32
CA PRO A 92 -27.57 11.75 16.50
C PRO A 92 -28.10 12.39 15.22
N LEU A 93 -27.23 12.87 14.33
CA LEU A 93 -27.63 13.46 13.06
C LEU A 93 -28.15 12.41 12.08
N ALA A 94 -27.60 11.19 12.10
CA ALA A 94 -28.12 10.06 11.35
C ALA A 94 -29.48 9.59 11.90
N GLU A 95 -29.62 9.49 13.23
CA GLU A 95 -30.89 9.14 13.90
C GLU A 95 -32.00 10.16 13.60
N GLU A 96 -31.68 11.45 13.63
CA GLU A 96 -32.58 12.55 13.28
C GLU A 96 -32.82 12.70 11.76
N LYS A 97 -32.22 11.83 10.94
CA LYS A 97 -32.30 11.84 9.45
C LYS A 97 -31.80 13.14 8.82
N LYS A 98 -30.91 13.87 9.50
CA LYS A 98 -30.17 15.00 8.94
C LYS A 98 -29.06 14.53 8.00
N ILE A 99 -28.58 13.30 8.19
CA ILE A 99 -27.71 12.60 7.25
C ILE A 99 -28.56 11.58 6.50
N SER A 100 -28.54 11.64 5.17
CA SER A 100 -29.29 10.70 4.34
C SER A 100 -28.70 9.28 4.44
N PRO A 101 -29.53 8.22 4.33
CA PRO A 101 -29.02 6.84 4.25
C PRO A 101 -27.99 6.64 3.13
N GLN A 102 -28.11 7.37 2.03
CA GLN A 102 -27.16 7.34 0.92
C GLN A 102 -25.79 7.93 1.31
N GLN A 103 -25.74 8.99 2.11
CA GLN A 103 -24.47 9.53 2.63
C GLN A 103 -23.81 8.54 3.59
N VAL A 104 -24.58 7.89 4.46
CA VAL A 104 -24.06 6.84 5.36
C VAL A 104 -23.49 5.66 4.57
N LEU A 105 -24.25 5.16 3.59
CA LEU A 105 -23.79 4.07 2.72
C LEU A 105 -22.53 4.47 1.96
N ARG A 106 -22.52 5.68 1.37
CA ARG A 106 -21.38 6.18 0.62
C ARG A 106 -20.12 6.28 1.48
N LEU A 107 -20.28 6.75 2.72
CA LEU A 107 -19.19 6.82 3.68
C LEU A 107 -18.63 5.41 3.97
N LYS A 108 -19.49 4.42 4.21
CA LYS A 108 -19.08 3.03 4.43
C LYS A 108 -18.33 2.43 3.23
N GLU A 109 -18.85 2.64 2.03
CA GLU A 109 -18.20 2.20 0.79
C GLU A 109 -16.80 2.80 0.65
N MET A 110 -16.65 4.10 0.90
CA MET A 110 -15.36 4.78 0.83
C MET A 110 -14.36 4.24 1.86
N ILE A 111 -14.81 4.02 3.10
CA ILE A 111 -13.94 3.47 4.16
C ILE A 111 -13.51 2.05 3.82
N HIS A 112 -14.45 1.20 3.38
CA HIS A 112 -14.14 -0.16 2.94
C HIS A 112 -13.10 -0.19 1.82
N VAL A 113 -13.29 0.67 0.82
CA VAL A 113 -12.34 0.89 -0.28
C VAL A 113 -10.94 1.28 0.23
N MET A 114 -10.85 2.19 1.19
CA MET A 114 -9.58 2.64 1.76
C MET A 114 -8.90 1.54 2.58
N GLU A 115 -9.68 0.67 3.23
CA GLU A 115 -9.17 -0.53 3.90
C GLU A 115 -8.64 -1.55 2.90
N GLU A 116 -9.38 -1.86 1.84
CA GLU A 116 -8.92 -2.79 0.78
C GLU A 116 -7.64 -2.27 0.09
N ALA A 117 -7.52 -0.95 -0.06
CA ALA A 117 -6.35 -0.28 -0.59
C ALA A 117 -5.18 -0.18 0.41
N ASN A 118 -5.39 -0.48 1.69
CA ASN A 118 -4.43 -0.28 2.79
C ASN A 118 -4.02 1.20 3.00
N ILE A 119 -4.90 2.15 2.69
CA ILE A 119 -4.61 3.60 2.81
C ILE A 119 -5.40 4.30 3.92
N LEU A 120 -6.35 3.63 4.57
CA LEU A 120 -7.21 4.28 5.58
C LEU A 120 -6.40 4.94 6.70
N SER A 121 -5.38 4.24 7.22
CA SER A 121 -4.52 4.74 8.28
C SER A 121 -3.75 6.01 7.87
N VAL A 122 -3.18 6.01 6.67
CA VAL A 122 -2.49 7.17 6.07
C VAL A 122 -3.48 8.31 5.87
N TYR A 123 -4.66 7.99 5.31
CA TYR A 123 -5.73 8.97 5.09
C TYR A 123 -6.14 9.67 6.38
N MET A 124 -6.41 8.90 7.43
CA MET A 124 -6.77 9.43 8.75
C MET A 124 -5.65 10.28 9.34
N THR A 125 -4.39 9.89 9.16
CA THR A 125 -3.26 10.60 9.76
C THR A 125 -3.02 11.97 9.12
N PHE A 126 -3.16 12.07 7.79
CA PHE A 126 -2.75 13.27 7.05
C PHE A 126 -3.92 14.12 6.53
N PHE A 127 -5.09 13.54 6.29
CA PHE A 127 -6.20 14.22 5.61
C PHE A 127 -7.45 14.37 6.46
N PHE A 128 -7.56 13.64 7.56
CA PHE A 128 -8.67 13.82 8.49
C PHE A 128 -8.46 15.08 9.34
N ASP A 129 -8.84 16.22 8.76
CA ASP A 129 -8.92 17.48 9.47
C ASP A 129 -10.20 17.54 10.32
N HIS A 130 -9.98 17.67 11.62
CA HIS A 130 -10.99 17.70 12.69
C HIS A 130 -10.95 19.06 13.40
N SER A 131 -10.23 20.04 12.83
CA SER A 131 -10.23 21.42 13.34
C SER A 131 -11.59 22.09 13.16
N GLN A 132 -12.45 21.56 12.28
CA GLN A 132 -13.81 22.03 12.09
C GLN A 132 -14.75 21.47 13.16
N SER A 133 -15.56 22.36 13.74
CA SER A 133 -16.53 22.02 14.79
C SER A 133 -17.84 21.42 14.26
N ASP A 134 -18.17 21.64 12.97
CA ASP A 134 -19.40 21.13 12.36
C ASP A 134 -19.19 19.73 11.74
N PRO A 135 -19.75 18.66 12.33
CA PRO A 135 -19.57 17.31 11.81
C PRO A 135 -20.22 17.11 10.42
N LEU A 136 -21.26 17.87 10.05
CA LEU A 136 -21.84 17.75 8.70
C LEU A 136 -20.88 18.26 7.63
N LEU A 137 -20.24 19.40 7.88
CA LEU A 137 -19.25 19.95 6.96
C LEU A 137 -18.04 19.01 6.82
N VAL A 138 -17.57 18.41 7.93
CA VAL A 138 -16.50 17.40 7.88
C VAL A 138 -16.93 16.19 7.05
N LEU A 139 -18.15 15.69 7.24
CA LEU A 139 -18.68 14.58 6.44
C LEU A 139 -18.76 14.96 4.95
N GLU A 140 -19.27 16.13 4.61
CA GLU A 140 -19.36 16.61 3.23
C GLU A 140 -17.99 16.71 2.56
N ASN A 141 -17.00 17.29 3.25
CA ASN A 141 -15.62 17.39 2.77
C ASN A 141 -15.00 16.01 2.55
N LEU A 142 -15.25 15.08 3.46
CA LEU A 142 -14.76 13.71 3.38
C LEU A 142 -15.42 12.93 2.23
N LEU A 143 -16.72 13.11 2.00
CA LEU A 143 -17.40 12.50 0.85
C LEU A 143 -16.97 13.14 -0.48
N ALA A 144 -16.67 14.45 -0.49
CA ALA A 144 -16.19 15.17 -1.65
C ALA A 144 -14.73 14.82 -2.02
N SER A 145 -13.92 14.39 -1.05
CA SER A 145 -12.54 13.92 -1.32
C SER A 145 -12.48 12.60 -2.09
N PHE A 146 -13.62 11.89 -2.19
CA PHE A 146 -13.77 10.64 -2.93
C PHE A 146 -14.86 10.75 -4.01
N PRO A 147 -14.63 11.54 -5.07
CA PRO A 147 -15.66 11.85 -6.06
C PRO A 147 -16.02 10.59 -6.89
N LYS A 148 -17.30 10.42 -7.25
CA LYS A 148 -17.77 9.23 -7.97
C LYS A 148 -17.05 8.95 -9.29
N LYS A 149 -16.56 9.99 -9.96
CA LYS A 149 -15.78 9.86 -11.21
C LYS A 149 -14.51 9.01 -11.03
N ASP A 150 -13.95 8.99 -9.81
CA ASP A 150 -12.70 8.31 -9.50
C ASP A 150 -12.91 6.81 -9.16
N GLU A 151 -14.15 6.38 -8.90
CA GLU A 151 -14.44 4.99 -8.51
C GLU A 151 -13.97 3.97 -9.53
N LYS A 152 -14.20 4.24 -10.82
CA LYS A 152 -13.79 3.29 -11.87
C LYS A 152 -12.27 3.16 -11.92
N VAL A 153 -11.53 4.26 -11.78
CA VAL A 153 -10.05 4.26 -11.71
C VAL A 153 -9.60 3.45 -10.51
N LEU A 154 -10.20 3.69 -9.34
CA LEU A 154 -9.90 2.95 -8.13
C LEU A 154 -10.11 1.44 -8.28
N PHE A 155 -11.27 1.01 -8.77
CA PHE A 155 -11.55 -0.41 -8.93
C PHE A 155 -10.55 -1.09 -9.87
N GLU A 156 -10.08 -0.38 -10.90
CA GLU A 156 -9.00 -0.85 -11.77
C GLU A 156 -7.69 -1.00 -10.99
N ILE A 157 -7.31 -0.03 -10.13
CA ILE A 157 -6.12 -0.12 -9.27
C ILE A 157 -6.23 -1.29 -8.29
N LEU A 158 -7.33 -1.40 -7.54
CA LEU A 158 -7.57 -2.48 -6.58
C LEU A 158 -7.53 -3.87 -7.25
N LYS A 159 -8.08 -3.97 -8.47
CA LYS A 159 -7.99 -5.20 -9.26
C LYS A 159 -6.54 -5.56 -9.57
N GLN A 160 -5.70 -4.59 -9.94
CA GLN A 160 -4.28 -4.83 -10.20
C GLN A 160 -3.51 -5.17 -8.91
N LYS A 161 -3.75 -4.45 -7.81
CA LYS A 161 -3.19 -4.77 -6.48
C LYS A 161 -3.47 -6.22 -6.08
N LYS A 162 -4.71 -6.68 -6.25
CA LYS A 162 -5.11 -8.08 -6.00
C LYS A 162 -4.48 -9.08 -6.97
N ALA A 163 -4.14 -8.66 -8.18
CA ALA A 163 -3.46 -9.53 -9.13
C ALA A 163 -1.97 -9.66 -8.79
N ILE A 164 -1.32 -8.56 -8.39
CA ILE A 164 0.07 -8.53 -7.91
C ILE A 164 0.25 -9.47 -6.71
N SER A 165 -0.65 -9.42 -5.73
CA SER A 165 -0.57 -10.30 -4.55
C SER A 165 -0.77 -11.80 -4.83
N LYS A 166 -1.11 -12.17 -6.07
CA LYS A 166 -1.27 -13.56 -6.53
C LYS A 166 -0.13 -14.03 -7.43
N GLU A 167 0.88 -13.19 -7.68
CA GLU A 167 2.02 -13.60 -8.50
C GLU A 167 2.75 -14.82 -7.87
N ASN A 168 3.16 -15.76 -8.72
CA ASN A 168 3.73 -17.03 -8.29
C ASN A 168 5.22 -16.89 -7.92
N LEU A 169 5.49 -16.39 -6.71
CA LEU A 169 6.87 -16.14 -6.25
C LEU A 169 7.73 -17.41 -6.17
N SER A 170 7.15 -18.58 -5.87
CA SER A 170 7.91 -19.84 -5.86
C SER A 170 8.37 -20.27 -7.25
N GLY A 171 7.70 -19.80 -8.31
CA GLY A 171 8.10 -20.10 -9.68
C GLY A 171 9.47 -19.53 -10.06
N PHE A 172 9.94 -18.50 -9.36
CA PHE A 172 11.25 -17.88 -9.59
C PHE A 172 12.41 -18.70 -9.02
N SER A 173 12.15 -19.64 -8.12
CA SER A 173 13.19 -20.47 -7.51
C SER A 173 13.53 -21.71 -8.33
N HIS A 174 12.81 -22.03 -9.41
CA HIS A 174 13.05 -23.25 -10.19
C HIS A 174 13.23 -22.94 -11.69
N PRO A 175 14.25 -23.52 -12.36
CA PRO A 175 14.52 -23.25 -13.77
C PRO A 175 13.36 -23.59 -14.72
N ASP A 176 12.60 -24.64 -14.43
CA ASP A 176 11.49 -25.13 -15.26
C ASP A 176 10.24 -24.23 -15.19
N THR A 177 10.05 -23.51 -14.08
CA THR A 177 8.93 -22.59 -13.89
C THR A 177 9.28 -21.11 -14.02
N PHE A 178 10.57 -20.77 -14.02
CA PHE A 178 11.06 -19.39 -14.03
C PHE A 178 10.48 -18.57 -15.17
N GLU A 179 10.58 -19.08 -16.41
CA GLU A 179 10.16 -18.33 -17.60
C GLU A 179 8.68 -17.95 -17.56
N LYS A 180 7.83 -18.88 -17.12
CA LYS A 180 6.39 -18.63 -16.98
C LYS A 180 6.08 -17.62 -15.87
N ALA A 181 6.79 -17.71 -14.74
CA ALA A 181 6.62 -16.78 -13.63
C ALA A 181 7.08 -15.36 -14.03
N PHE A 182 8.22 -15.25 -14.71
CA PHE A 182 8.74 -13.98 -15.18
C PHE A 182 7.88 -13.37 -16.29
N GLU A 183 7.39 -14.16 -17.24
CA GLU A 183 6.46 -13.69 -18.27
C GLU A 183 5.17 -13.14 -17.65
N SER A 184 4.63 -13.80 -16.61
CA SER A 184 3.49 -13.29 -15.83
C SER A 184 3.78 -11.91 -15.25
N LEU A 185 4.93 -11.76 -14.60
CA LEU A 185 5.36 -10.50 -13.98
C LEU A 185 5.56 -9.38 -15.02
N GLN A 186 6.19 -9.69 -16.15
CA GLN A 186 6.37 -8.74 -17.26
C GLN A 186 5.03 -8.34 -17.90
N ASN A 187 4.10 -9.28 -18.05
CA ASN A 187 2.76 -8.98 -18.57
C ASN A 187 1.97 -8.10 -17.60
N ARG A 188 2.14 -8.30 -16.28
CA ARG A 188 1.59 -7.41 -15.25
C ARG A 188 2.16 -6.00 -15.38
N GLN A 189 3.48 -5.88 -15.49
CA GLN A 189 4.16 -4.60 -15.70
C GLN A 189 3.62 -3.88 -16.95
N LYS A 190 3.54 -4.58 -18.08
CA LYS A 190 2.98 -4.01 -19.33
C LYS A 190 1.55 -3.54 -19.14
N GLN A 191 0.71 -4.25 -18.39
CA GLN A 191 -0.67 -3.84 -18.11
C GLN A 191 -0.75 -2.57 -17.26
N ILE A 192 0.11 -2.45 -16.24
CA ILE A 192 0.18 -1.27 -15.36
C ILE A 192 0.70 -0.06 -16.14
N LEU A 193 1.72 -0.25 -16.98
CA LEU A 193 2.41 0.83 -17.69
C LEU A 193 1.81 1.19 -19.06
N ARG A 194 0.81 0.43 -19.53
CA ARG A 194 0.14 0.64 -20.81
C ARG A 194 -0.46 2.05 -20.87
N GLU A 195 -0.34 2.70 -22.01
CA GLU A 195 -1.04 3.95 -22.28
C GLU A 195 -2.56 3.80 -22.09
N GLY A 196 -3.15 4.69 -21.30
CA GLY A 196 -4.58 4.64 -20.94
C GLY A 196 -4.92 3.67 -19.80
N ALA A 197 -3.95 2.95 -19.22
CA ALA A 197 -4.18 2.18 -17.99
C ALA A 197 -4.70 3.11 -16.89
N PHE A 198 -5.66 2.63 -16.10
CA PHE A 198 -6.31 3.41 -15.04
C PHE A 198 -6.91 4.72 -15.56
N GLN A 199 -7.48 4.71 -16.76
CA GLN A 199 -7.97 5.89 -17.48
C GLN A 199 -6.89 6.96 -17.72
N GLY A 200 -5.64 6.52 -17.85
CA GLY A 200 -4.50 7.40 -18.00
C GLY A 200 -4.04 8.05 -16.70
N LEU A 201 -4.40 7.51 -15.51
CA LEU A 201 -3.96 8.06 -14.22
C LEU A 201 -2.45 8.29 -14.15
N LEU A 202 -1.67 7.37 -14.72
CA LEU A 202 -0.21 7.46 -14.75
C LEU A 202 0.30 8.40 -15.85
N THR A 203 -0.38 9.54 -16.04
CA THR A 203 0.15 10.71 -16.75
C THR A 203 0.21 11.87 -15.78
N ARG A 204 1.15 12.80 -15.94
CA ARG A 204 1.32 13.92 -15.02
C ARG A 204 0.05 14.76 -14.84
N GLU A 205 -0.67 15.01 -15.94
CA GLU A 205 -1.92 15.77 -15.91
C GLU A 205 -2.99 15.06 -15.07
N ASN A 206 -3.25 13.78 -15.35
CA ASN A 206 -4.28 13.03 -14.63
C ASN A 206 -3.87 12.70 -13.20
N TRP A 207 -2.59 12.46 -12.94
CA TRP A 207 -2.04 12.27 -11.60
C TRP A 207 -2.31 13.49 -10.73
N ASN A 208 -1.98 14.69 -11.22
CA ASN A 208 -2.19 15.94 -10.49
C ASN A 208 -3.68 16.28 -10.30
N ALA A 209 -4.53 15.89 -11.24
CA ALA A 209 -5.97 16.07 -11.16
C ALA A 209 -6.70 15.02 -10.29
N ALA A 210 -6.04 13.91 -9.97
CA ALA A 210 -6.62 12.82 -9.19
C ALA A 210 -6.74 13.20 -7.70
N SER A 211 -7.81 12.71 -7.07
CA SER A 211 -7.98 12.87 -5.62
C SER A 211 -6.86 12.18 -4.84
N SER A 212 -6.59 12.67 -3.63
CA SER A 212 -5.56 12.08 -2.76
C SER A 212 -5.76 10.58 -2.53
N PRO A 213 -6.97 10.06 -2.22
CA PRO A 213 -7.16 8.62 -2.04
C PRO A 213 -6.76 7.79 -3.26
N ILE A 214 -7.01 8.26 -4.48
CA ILE A 214 -6.61 7.57 -5.71
C ILE A 214 -5.09 7.54 -5.84
N ARG A 215 -4.43 8.68 -5.62
CA ARG A 215 -2.96 8.75 -5.65
C ARG A 215 -2.34 7.81 -4.62
N PHE A 216 -2.79 7.82 -3.36
CA PHE A 216 -2.28 6.89 -2.34
C PHE A 216 -2.55 5.43 -2.69
N THR A 217 -3.73 5.11 -3.23
CA THR A 217 -4.03 3.72 -3.61
C THR A 217 -3.13 3.26 -4.77
N ALA A 218 -2.85 4.15 -5.73
CA ALA A 218 -1.91 3.87 -6.80
C ALA A 218 -0.47 3.71 -6.27
N LEU A 219 -0.02 4.57 -5.35
CA LEU A 219 1.29 4.45 -4.70
C LEU A 219 1.42 3.13 -3.92
N GLU A 220 0.42 2.74 -3.13
CA GLU A 220 0.42 1.46 -2.41
C GLU A 220 0.44 0.26 -3.36
N MET A 221 -0.27 0.33 -4.50
CA MET A 221 -0.18 -0.71 -5.53
C MET A 221 1.22 -0.78 -6.15
N MET A 222 1.83 0.37 -6.45
CA MET A 222 3.19 0.44 -7.00
C MET A 222 4.22 -0.09 -6.01
N LYS A 223 4.08 0.23 -4.72
CA LYS A 223 4.88 -0.33 -3.64
C LYS A 223 4.76 -1.85 -3.59
N ASP A 224 3.55 -2.42 -3.58
CA ASP A 224 3.35 -3.87 -3.60
C ASP A 224 4.01 -4.52 -4.83
N PHE A 225 3.99 -3.84 -5.98
CA PHE A 225 4.61 -4.34 -7.19
C PHE A 225 6.15 -4.30 -7.13
N THR A 226 6.70 -3.22 -6.58
CA THR A 226 8.13 -3.07 -6.26
C THR A 226 8.59 -4.17 -5.29
N ASP A 227 7.82 -4.44 -4.23
CA ASP A 227 8.08 -5.51 -3.26
C ASP A 227 8.00 -6.90 -3.94
N THR A 228 7.08 -7.08 -4.88
CA THR A 228 6.96 -8.34 -5.66
C THR A 228 8.18 -8.59 -6.54
N PHE A 229 8.71 -7.56 -7.21
CA PHE A 229 9.97 -7.67 -7.96
C PHE A 229 11.16 -8.01 -7.06
N ASP A 230 11.29 -7.33 -5.92
CA ASP A 230 12.34 -7.59 -4.92
C ASP A 230 12.30 -9.04 -4.43
N LEU A 231 11.12 -9.52 -4.05
CA LEU A 231 10.93 -10.90 -3.60
C LEU A 231 11.22 -11.92 -4.72
N ALA A 232 10.80 -11.65 -5.95
CA ALA A 232 11.06 -12.53 -7.09
C ALA A 232 12.57 -12.65 -7.40
N ILE A 233 13.29 -11.53 -7.38
CA ILE A 233 14.75 -11.49 -7.55
C ILE A 233 15.45 -12.26 -6.42
N LYS A 234 15.06 -12.01 -5.16
CA LYS A 234 15.60 -12.73 -3.99
C LYS A 234 15.34 -14.22 -4.06
N ALA A 235 14.14 -14.63 -4.49
CA ALA A 235 13.76 -16.04 -4.65
C ALA A 235 14.62 -16.75 -5.72
N MET A 236 14.94 -16.06 -6.82
CA MET A 236 15.85 -16.58 -7.85
C MET A 236 17.30 -16.66 -7.33
N LYS A 237 17.82 -15.59 -6.71
CA LYS A 237 19.20 -15.56 -6.17
C LYS A 237 19.44 -16.63 -5.11
N ALA A 238 18.47 -16.84 -4.22
CA ALA A 238 18.55 -17.80 -3.12
C ALA A 238 18.37 -19.27 -3.57
N SER A 239 17.93 -19.50 -4.80
CA SER A 239 17.69 -20.86 -5.28
C SER A 239 19.00 -21.64 -5.45
N PRO A 240 19.05 -22.90 -5.00
CA PRO A 240 20.17 -23.80 -5.25
C PRO A 240 20.12 -24.42 -6.66
N ASP A 241 19.02 -24.28 -7.39
CA ASP A 241 18.78 -24.97 -8.67
C ASP A 241 19.43 -24.26 -9.87
N PHE A 242 19.87 -23.01 -9.68
CA PHE A 242 20.61 -22.25 -10.68
C PHE A 242 22.10 -22.23 -10.35
N THR A 243 22.95 -22.35 -11.37
CA THR A 243 24.38 -22.05 -11.22
C THR A 243 24.58 -20.55 -10.99
N GLU A 244 25.72 -20.15 -10.42
CA GLU A 244 26.01 -18.73 -10.20
C GLU A 244 26.02 -17.93 -11.50
N GLU A 245 26.57 -18.48 -12.58
CA GLU A 245 26.55 -17.85 -13.91
C GLU A 245 25.10 -17.63 -14.41
N GLN A 246 24.23 -18.64 -14.26
CA GLN A 246 22.82 -18.50 -14.61
C GLN A 246 22.12 -17.42 -13.77
N LYS A 247 22.42 -17.36 -12.47
CA LYS A 247 21.85 -16.33 -11.59
C LYS A 247 22.24 -14.93 -12.04
N VAL A 248 23.49 -14.69 -12.44
CA VAL A 248 23.93 -13.37 -12.92
C VAL A 248 23.16 -12.97 -14.18
N GLN A 249 23.03 -13.89 -15.16
CA GLN A 249 22.28 -13.65 -16.40
C GLN A 249 20.80 -13.33 -16.11
N LEU A 250 20.16 -14.14 -15.28
CA LEU A 250 18.76 -13.96 -14.89
C LEU A 250 18.57 -12.67 -14.07
N PHE A 251 19.50 -12.37 -13.16
CA PHE A 251 19.46 -11.15 -12.36
C PHE A 251 19.49 -9.92 -13.25
N LYS A 252 20.47 -9.81 -14.15
CA LYS A 252 20.56 -8.70 -15.12
C LYS A 252 19.27 -8.55 -15.94
N ARG A 253 18.73 -9.67 -16.43
CA ARG A 253 17.47 -9.68 -17.20
C ARG A 253 16.27 -9.18 -16.41
N MET A 254 16.14 -9.60 -15.15
CA MET A 254 15.10 -9.12 -14.24
C MET A 254 15.28 -7.64 -13.92
N LEU A 255 16.53 -7.18 -13.72
CA LEU A 255 16.85 -5.78 -13.45
C LEU A 255 16.51 -4.86 -14.61
N ILE A 256 16.70 -5.27 -15.86
CA ILE A 256 16.27 -4.48 -17.03
C ILE A 256 14.76 -4.26 -16.99
N SER A 257 13.98 -5.31 -16.69
CA SER A 257 12.52 -5.15 -16.56
C SER A 257 12.19 -4.26 -15.36
N TYR A 258 12.85 -4.44 -14.22
CA TYR A 258 12.61 -3.62 -13.02
C TYR A 258 12.98 -2.14 -13.23
N PHE A 259 14.07 -1.87 -13.95
CA PHE A 259 14.52 -0.53 -14.31
C PHE A 259 13.51 0.19 -15.21
N SER A 260 12.89 -0.52 -16.17
CA SER A 260 11.83 0.08 -17.00
C SER A 260 10.59 0.53 -16.20
N LEU A 261 10.36 -0.06 -15.02
CA LEU A 261 9.34 0.42 -14.07
C LEU A 261 9.73 1.80 -13.51
N LEU A 262 10.99 1.93 -13.06
CA LEU A 262 11.54 3.19 -12.56
C LEU A 262 11.46 4.29 -13.63
N GLN A 263 11.96 4.02 -14.84
CA GLN A 263 11.89 4.95 -15.98
C GLN A 263 10.45 5.42 -16.23
N ALA A 264 9.49 4.50 -16.28
CA ALA A 264 8.11 4.87 -16.53
C ALA A 264 7.51 5.73 -15.42
N MET A 265 7.86 5.47 -14.15
CA MET A 265 7.42 6.28 -13.02
C MET A 265 8.05 7.67 -13.01
N THR A 266 9.35 7.77 -13.29
CA THR A 266 10.05 9.06 -13.37
C THR A 266 9.53 9.91 -14.52
N ASP A 267 9.30 9.31 -15.68
CA ASP A 267 8.92 10.05 -16.87
C ASP A 267 7.46 10.51 -16.84
N LYS A 268 6.57 9.63 -16.35
CA LYS A 268 5.12 9.84 -16.48
C LYS A 268 4.47 10.42 -15.24
N VAL A 269 5.00 10.16 -14.04
CA VAL A 269 4.35 10.53 -12.77
C VAL A 269 5.06 11.71 -12.11
N LEU A 270 6.38 11.67 -11.99
CA LEU A 270 7.12 12.74 -11.31
C LEU A 270 7.05 14.06 -12.09
N PRO A 271 6.93 15.21 -11.41
CA PRO A 271 7.17 16.50 -12.04
C PRO A 271 8.64 16.63 -12.48
N PRO A 272 8.97 17.31 -13.60
CA PRO A 272 10.35 17.40 -14.12
C PRO A 272 11.31 18.08 -13.14
N ASP A 273 10.76 18.89 -12.26
CA ASP A 273 11.42 19.67 -11.22
C ASP A 273 11.33 19.04 -9.83
N ALA A 274 10.78 17.81 -9.71
CA ALA A 274 10.71 17.09 -8.43
C ALA A 274 12.09 16.97 -7.78
N PHE A 275 13.10 16.64 -8.59
CA PHE A 275 14.50 16.60 -8.20
C PHE A 275 15.37 17.11 -9.35
N ASN A 276 16.43 17.84 -9.02
CA ASN A 276 17.44 18.20 -10.01
C ASN A 276 18.13 16.92 -10.51
N ARG A 277 18.28 16.78 -11.84
CA ARG A 277 19.05 15.72 -12.53
C ARG A 277 18.44 14.31 -12.59
N ILE A 278 17.15 14.09 -12.33
CA ILE A 278 16.54 12.75 -12.50
C ILE A 278 16.85 12.13 -13.87
N PRO A 279 16.69 12.84 -15.01
CA PRO A 279 16.97 12.24 -16.31
C PRO A 279 18.43 11.79 -16.47
N ASP A 280 19.38 12.58 -15.95
CA ASP A 280 20.81 12.25 -16.00
C ASP A 280 21.11 11.01 -15.15
N GLN A 281 20.50 10.91 -13.95
CA GLN A 281 20.67 9.76 -13.05
C GLN A 281 20.06 8.49 -13.64
N VAL A 282 18.85 8.58 -14.20
CA VAL A 282 18.19 7.46 -14.88
C VAL A 282 19.06 6.98 -16.05
N TYR A 283 19.55 7.89 -16.89
CA TYR A 283 20.45 7.56 -17.99
C TYR A 283 21.76 6.91 -17.53
N ALA A 284 22.35 7.40 -16.43
CA ALA A 284 23.55 6.80 -15.86
C ALA A 284 23.31 5.38 -15.33
N ILE A 285 22.18 5.13 -14.65
CA ILE A 285 21.79 3.79 -14.18
C ILE A 285 21.64 2.84 -15.37
N GLU A 286 20.97 3.27 -16.44
CA GLU A 286 20.80 2.49 -17.67
C GLU A 286 22.15 2.06 -18.25
N ARG A 287 23.06 3.03 -18.43
CA ARG A 287 24.39 2.75 -18.99
C ARG A 287 25.21 1.79 -18.13
N ILE A 288 25.16 1.96 -16.81
CA ILE A 288 25.86 1.06 -15.88
C ILE A 288 25.28 -0.34 -16.01
N LEU A 289 23.96 -0.47 -15.92
CA LEU A 289 23.25 -1.74 -16.07
C LEU A 289 23.61 -2.46 -17.37
N GLU A 290 23.66 -1.74 -18.50
CA GLU A 290 24.05 -2.31 -19.79
C GLU A 290 25.51 -2.79 -19.80
N SER A 291 26.43 -2.01 -19.23
CA SER A 291 27.86 -2.29 -19.24
C SER A 291 28.33 -3.41 -18.31
N GLN A 292 27.56 -3.75 -17.26
CA GLN A 292 27.96 -4.78 -16.31
C GLN A 292 28.06 -6.17 -16.96
N SER A 293 28.99 -6.99 -16.47
CA SER A 293 29.08 -8.39 -16.91
C SER A 293 27.82 -9.16 -16.53
N ASP A 294 27.36 -10.04 -17.41
CA ASP A 294 26.26 -10.98 -17.17
C ASP A 294 26.74 -12.39 -16.80
N THR A 295 28.05 -12.59 -16.64
CA THR A 295 28.67 -13.89 -16.32
C THR A 295 29.51 -13.88 -15.05
N ASP A 296 29.79 -12.70 -14.50
CA ASP A 296 30.65 -12.53 -13.31
C ASP A 296 29.84 -12.67 -12.00
N PRO A 297 30.09 -13.69 -11.17
CA PRO A 297 29.38 -13.89 -9.91
C PRO A 297 29.53 -12.75 -8.89
N GLU A 298 30.60 -11.94 -8.96
CA GLU A 298 30.77 -10.80 -8.04
C GLU A 298 29.61 -9.79 -8.16
N GLN A 299 28.96 -9.73 -9.32
CA GLN A 299 27.83 -8.85 -9.60
C GLN A 299 26.59 -9.13 -8.72
N LEU A 300 26.50 -10.31 -8.09
CA LEU A 300 25.42 -10.67 -7.19
C LEU A 300 25.60 -10.13 -5.76
N GLY A 301 26.79 -9.62 -5.44
CA GLY A 301 27.13 -9.01 -4.15
C GLY A 301 27.16 -7.48 -4.22
N PRO A 302 27.08 -6.79 -3.07
CA PRO A 302 27.26 -5.34 -3.02
C PRO A 302 28.73 -4.97 -3.25
N SER A 303 28.97 -3.79 -3.82
CA SER A 303 30.33 -3.23 -3.84
C SER A 303 30.68 -2.55 -2.51
N ALA A 304 31.97 -2.45 -2.20
CA ALA A 304 32.44 -2.00 -0.89
C ALA A 304 32.13 -0.52 -0.57
N ASP A 305 32.13 0.34 -1.59
CA ASP A 305 32.08 1.80 -1.43
C ASP A 305 30.73 2.41 -1.88
N PHE A 306 29.77 1.58 -2.30
CA PHE A 306 28.47 2.08 -2.76
C PHE A 306 27.60 2.56 -1.60
N SER A 307 27.11 3.79 -1.71
CA SER A 307 26.19 4.40 -0.74
C SER A 307 24.86 4.72 -1.42
N VAL A 308 23.85 3.87 -1.18
CA VAL A 308 22.51 4.09 -1.75
C VAL A 308 21.90 5.40 -1.30
N ALA A 309 22.11 5.82 -0.05
CA ALA A 309 21.58 7.07 0.48
C ALA A 309 22.15 8.30 -0.26
N ALA A 310 23.41 8.22 -0.69
CA ALA A 310 24.05 9.27 -1.46
C ALA A 310 23.66 9.21 -2.96
N ALA A 311 23.40 8.03 -3.50
CA ALA A 311 23.01 7.84 -4.90
C ALA A 311 21.50 8.02 -5.17
N ALA A 312 20.65 7.94 -4.14
CA ALA A 312 19.20 8.06 -4.26
C ALA A 312 18.76 9.42 -4.81
N PHE A 313 17.61 9.44 -5.48
CA PHE A 313 17.01 10.66 -6.00
C PHE A 313 16.79 11.69 -4.88
N GLY A 314 17.20 12.93 -5.13
CA GLY A 314 17.05 14.02 -4.16
C GLY A 314 18.04 14.01 -2.98
N SER A 315 19.04 13.13 -2.95
CA SER A 315 20.03 13.03 -1.85
C SER A 315 20.87 14.30 -1.63
N GLY A 316 20.96 15.19 -2.63
CA GLY A 316 21.82 16.39 -2.61
C GLY A 316 23.32 16.10 -2.70
N ALA A 317 23.74 14.83 -2.68
CA ALA A 317 25.13 14.43 -2.87
C ALA A 317 25.51 14.46 -4.36
N MET A 318 26.82 14.47 -4.65
CA MET A 318 27.31 14.33 -6.02
C MET A 318 27.14 12.89 -6.47
N PHE A 319 26.04 12.59 -7.17
CA PHE A 319 25.72 11.27 -7.72
C PHE A 319 26.90 10.64 -8.49
N ASP A 320 27.66 11.45 -9.22
CA ASP A 320 28.80 11.02 -10.04
C ASP A 320 29.93 10.36 -9.22
N ILE A 321 29.97 10.55 -7.90
CA ILE A 321 30.95 9.96 -6.97
C ILE A 321 30.43 8.65 -6.37
N HIS A 322 29.11 8.43 -6.39
CA HIS A 322 28.43 7.29 -5.78
C HIS A 322 27.75 6.40 -6.82
N LEU A 323 28.41 6.23 -7.97
CA LEU A 323 27.88 5.40 -9.05
C LEU A 323 27.88 3.91 -8.62
N PRO A 324 26.80 3.16 -8.92
CA PRO A 324 26.76 1.72 -8.75
C PRO A 324 27.92 1.04 -9.48
N ALA A 325 28.64 0.14 -8.81
CA ALA A 325 29.73 -0.62 -9.42
C ALA A 325 29.30 -2.03 -9.83
N TYR A 326 28.38 -2.65 -9.07
CA TYR A 326 27.85 -4.00 -9.33
C TYR A 326 26.34 -3.99 -9.62
N LEU A 327 25.81 -5.07 -10.21
CA LEU A 327 24.37 -5.23 -10.44
C LEU A 327 23.54 -5.15 -9.15
N GLU A 328 24.06 -5.64 -8.01
CA GLU A 328 23.38 -5.51 -6.71
C GLU A 328 23.22 -4.06 -6.25
N ASP A 329 24.21 -3.21 -6.55
CA ASP A 329 24.13 -1.78 -6.25
C ASP A 329 23.03 -1.13 -7.09
N VAL A 330 22.94 -1.48 -8.38
CA VAL A 330 21.90 -1.03 -9.31
C VAL A 330 20.53 -1.48 -8.82
N PHE A 331 20.38 -2.74 -8.42
CA PHE A 331 19.15 -3.28 -7.84
C PHE A 331 18.69 -2.49 -6.62
N THR A 332 19.61 -2.30 -5.67
CA THR A 332 19.35 -1.57 -4.43
C THR A 332 18.93 -0.13 -4.72
N LEU A 333 19.61 0.53 -5.66
CA LEU A 333 19.30 1.89 -6.07
C LEU A 333 17.92 2.00 -6.75
N ILE A 334 17.59 1.10 -7.68
CA ILE A 334 16.29 1.06 -8.33
C ILE A 334 15.18 0.88 -7.29
N HIS A 335 15.36 -0.07 -6.37
CA HIS A 335 14.40 -0.35 -5.32
C HIS A 335 14.18 0.87 -4.41
N GLN A 336 15.26 1.49 -3.91
CA GLN A 336 15.14 2.67 -3.04
C GLN A 336 14.50 3.87 -3.77
N ASN A 337 14.86 4.11 -5.04
CA ASN A 337 14.26 5.18 -5.81
C ASN A 337 12.77 4.91 -6.09
N LEU A 338 12.36 3.67 -6.38
CA LEU A 338 10.94 3.32 -6.54
C LEU A 338 10.13 3.45 -5.25
N LEU A 339 10.76 3.36 -4.07
CA LEU A 339 10.10 3.60 -2.79
C LEU A 339 10.06 5.09 -2.41
N ALA A 340 11.00 5.88 -2.94
CA ALA A 340 11.08 7.32 -2.70
C ALA A 340 10.18 8.15 -3.63
N VAL A 341 9.92 7.64 -4.84
CA VAL A 341 8.98 8.18 -5.85
C VAL A 341 7.54 7.90 -5.44
#